data_AF-A0A3M6U8M0-F1
#
_entry.id   AF-A0A3M6U8M0-F1
#
_cell.length_a   1.000
_cell.length_b   1.000
_cell.length_c   1.000
_cell.angle_alpha   90.00
_cell.angle_beta   90.00
_cell.angle_gamma   90.00
#
_symmetry.space_group_name_H-M   'P 1'
#
loop_
_entity.id
_entity.type
_entity.pdbx_description
1 polymer ?
#
loop_
_entity_poly.entity_id
_entity_poly.type
_entity_poly.pdbx_seq_one_letter_code
_entity_poly.pdbx_strand_id
1 'polypeptide(L)'
;MLSAAVLLALVTVSVASEGAKWKYGETDRHGYGPPDWGKVSKYCDYTAQSPINIETPVKKDASLKGLRITTKNRNGRVSGDIKNNGHAPTLTIDKGKARLTGGPLGDSVYMLQQFHFHFGCDYDEGSEHLVNGKAYPGELHLVTYNTKYADFDTAASQSDGLAVIGVFFEETKKREKGKGKKHYTIRKLYSALKKIKDVGAEASVKNIALLDLVPELKDLSSFYSYKGSLTTPPCYQSVNWIVLKEPIKLRSFVFGAMRRLKNGEGGLMCGNFRPPQKLNGRQFHFHFGCDYDAGSEHLVNGKPYPGELHLVTYNTKYADFDTAASQSDGLAVIGVFFEEKKKGEKGKGKKHYYALLKLYYALRRIRDFGAEASVRYIALLDLVPELKDLSSFYSYKGSLTTPPCYQSVRWIVLKEPIKFPGPLFGAMRRLKNGEGGPMCGNFRPPQKLNGRVVSEFDG
;
A
#
# COMPACT_ATOMS: atom_id res chain seq x y z
N MET A 1 18.18 0.88 53.94
CA MET A 1 18.24 1.42 52.57
C MET A 1 18.35 0.27 51.60
N LEU A 2 17.22 -0.25 51.12
CA LEU A 2 17.20 -1.31 50.09
C LEU A 2 16.56 -0.75 48.82
N SER A 3 17.28 -1.01 47.73
CA SER A 3 17.05 -0.58 46.36
C SER A 3 15.78 -1.24 45.79
N ALA A 4 14.85 -0.43 45.28
CA ALA A 4 13.69 -0.93 44.54
C ALA A 4 14.10 -1.26 43.10
N ALA A 5 14.33 -2.55 42.83
CA ALA A 5 14.45 -3.07 41.47
C ALA A 5 13.06 -3.08 40.82
N VAL A 6 12.85 -2.18 39.86
CA VAL A 6 11.68 -2.23 38.98
C VAL A 6 11.88 -3.41 38.03
N LEU A 7 11.19 -4.53 38.28
CA LEU A 7 11.02 -5.61 37.31
C LEU A 7 10.24 -5.06 36.12
N LEU A 8 10.91 -4.82 34.99
CA LEU A 8 10.24 -4.75 33.70
C LEU A 8 9.74 -6.16 33.37
N ALA A 9 8.45 -6.40 33.55
CA ALA A 9 7.81 -7.59 33.01
C ALA A 9 7.88 -7.54 31.48
N LEU A 10 8.67 -8.43 30.89
CA LEU A 10 8.55 -8.82 29.49
C LEU A 10 7.20 -9.52 29.32
N VAL A 11 6.14 -8.73 29.09
CA VAL A 11 4.89 -9.26 28.57
C VAL A 11 5.11 -9.46 27.08
N THR A 12 5.50 -10.68 26.72
CA THR A 12 5.16 -11.22 25.41
C THR A 12 3.66 -11.02 25.22
N VAL A 13 3.23 -10.52 24.07
CA VAL A 13 1.85 -10.65 23.62
C VAL A 13 1.57 -12.15 23.46
N SER A 14 1.27 -12.83 24.56
CA SER A 14 0.46 -14.04 24.57
C SER A 14 -0.97 -13.56 24.69
N VAL A 15 -1.56 -13.22 23.55
CA VAL A 15 -2.99 -13.47 23.41
C VAL A 15 -3.10 -14.99 23.32
N ALA A 16 -3.21 -15.65 24.47
CA ALA A 16 -3.71 -17.01 24.52
C ALA A 16 -5.23 -16.96 24.31
N SER A 17 -5.66 -16.64 23.09
CA SER A 17 -6.60 -17.54 22.44
C SER A 17 -5.74 -18.61 21.78
N GLU A 18 -6.21 -19.84 21.59
CA GLU A 18 -5.63 -20.69 20.55
C GLU A 18 -5.89 -20.00 19.19
N GLY A 19 -5.14 -18.94 18.92
CA GLY A 19 -5.15 -18.24 17.65
C GLY A 19 -4.51 -19.18 16.63
N ALA A 20 -5.15 -19.31 15.49
CA ALA A 20 -4.61 -20.02 14.35
C ALA A 20 -3.13 -19.66 14.12
N LYS A 21 -2.24 -20.65 14.14
CA LYS A 21 -0.81 -20.45 13.88
C LYS A 21 -0.62 -19.97 12.44
N TRP A 22 0.30 -19.03 12.22
CA TRP A 22 0.64 -18.54 10.89
C TRP A 22 2.11 -18.81 10.56
N LYS A 23 2.41 -18.89 9.26
CA LYS A 23 3.75 -19.06 8.69
C LYS A 23 3.86 -18.28 7.38
N TYR A 24 5.07 -18.21 6.84
CA TYR A 24 5.31 -17.80 5.45
C TYR A 24 5.22 -19.01 4.52
N GLY A 25 5.06 -18.76 3.21
CA GLY A 25 4.87 -19.82 2.21
C GLY A 25 3.46 -20.40 2.23
N GLU A 26 3.29 -21.61 1.68
CA GLU A 26 1.98 -22.25 1.59
C GLU A 26 1.41 -22.68 2.95
N THR A 27 0.08 -22.68 3.05
CA THR A 27 -0.63 -23.23 4.21
C THR A 27 -0.42 -24.72 4.32
N ASP A 28 -0.09 -25.19 5.52
CA ASP A 28 0.04 -26.60 5.83
C ASP A 28 -0.34 -26.88 7.30
N ARG A 29 -0.03 -28.10 7.77
CA ARG A 29 -0.30 -28.52 9.15
C ARG A 29 0.43 -27.70 10.23
N HIS A 30 1.46 -26.94 9.87
CA HIS A 30 2.26 -26.14 10.79
C HIS A 30 1.73 -24.70 10.94
N GLY A 31 0.89 -24.24 9.99
CA GLY A 31 0.19 -22.96 10.09
C GLY A 31 -0.38 -22.46 8.76
N TYR A 32 -1.11 -21.37 8.82
CA TYR A 32 -1.65 -20.66 7.65
C TYR A 32 -0.58 -19.80 6.99
N GLY A 33 -0.44 -19.96 5.68
CA GLY A 33 0.39 -19.14 4.80
C GLY A 33 -0.28 -17.80 4.44
N PRO A 34 0.44 -16.86 3.80
CA PRO A 34 -0.11 -15.56 3.40
C PRO A 34 -1.46 -15.61 2.64
N PRO A 35 -1.73 -16.57 1.75
CA PRO A 35 -3.04 -16.68 1.08
C PRO A 35 -4.21 -16.93 2.04
N ASP A 36 -3.96 -17.49 3.23
CA ASP A 36 -4.98 -17.88 4.21
C ASP A 36 -4.88 -17.10 5.53
N TRP A 37 -4.04 -16.06 5.62
CA TRP A 37 -3.90 -15.28 6.85
C TRP A 37 -5.19 -14.60 7.31
N GLY A 38 -6.19 -14.44 6.43
CA GLY A 38 -7.55 -14.06 6.80
C GLY A 38 -8.18 -14.94 7.89
N LYS A 39 -7.83 -16.23 7.91
CA LYS A 39 -8.26 -17.20 8.94
C LYS A 39 -7.56 -17.00 10.28
N VAL A 40 -6.38 -16.38 10.27
CA VAL A 40 -5.61 -16.00 11.47
C VAL A 40 -6.11 -14.66 12.01
N SER A 41 -6.34 -13.72 11.11
CA SER A 41 -6.88 -12.41 11.42
C SER A 41 -7.66 -11.88 10.23
N LYS A 42 -8.94 -11.57 10.43
CA LYS A 42 -9.83 -11.04 9.39
C LYS A 42 -9.27 -9.79 8.69
N TYR A 43 -8.45 -9.00 9.39
CA TYR A 43 -7.85 -7.79 8.84
C TYR A 43 -6.87 -8.08 7.70
N CYS A 44 -6.33 -9.30 7.61
CA CYS A 44 -5.44 -9.71 6.52
C CYS A 44 -6.16 -9.81 5.16
N ASP A 45 -7.49 -9.97 5.17
CA ASP A 45 -8.33 -9.98 3.96
C ASP A 45 -8.84 -8.59 3.56
N TYR A 46 -8.47 -7.54 4.31
CA TYR A 46 -8.88 -6.18 3.98
C TYR A 46 -8.18 -5.68 2.71
N THR A 47 -8.60 -4.53 2.21
CA THR A 47 -8.26 -4.11 0.84
C THR A 47 -7.00 -3.26 0.72
N ALA A 48 -6.63 -2.49 1.73
CA ALA A 48 -5.44 -1.63 1.75
C ALA A 48 -4.24 -2.34 2.39
N GLN A 49 -3.96 -3.55 1.91
CA GLN A 49 -2.89 -4.40 2.44
C GLN A 49 -1.53 -4.06 1.84
N SER A 50 -0.49 -4.40 2.60
CA SER A 50 0.92 -4.31 2.24
C SER A 50 1.56 -5.70 2.21
N PRO A 51 2.67 -5.88 1.47
CA PRO A 51 3.39 -4.88 0.67
C PRO A 51 2.75 -4.65 -0.70
N ILE A 52 3.31 -3.76 -1.53
CA ILE A 52 2.84 -3.51 -2.91
C ILE A 52 3.99 -3.46 -3.92
N ASN A 53 3.65 -3.65 -5.19
CA ASN A 53 4.54 -3.28 -6.29
C ASN A 53 4.45 -1.76 -6.56
N ILE A 54 5.58 -1.07 -6.49
CA ILE A 54 5.69 0.36 -6.76
C ILE A 54 6.01 0.54 -8.25
N GLU A 55 5.00 0.91 -9.03
CA GLU A 55 5.16 1.19 -10.45
C GLU A 55 5.63 2.61 -10.70
N THR A 56 6.85 2.75 -11.18
CA THR A 56 7.45 4.01 -11.57
C THR A 56 7.19 4.29 -13.05
N PRO A 57 7.05 5.56 -13.43
CA PRO A 57 7.30 6.75 -12.61
C PRO A 57 6.06 7.09 -11.70
N VAL A 58 6.30 7.51 -10.44
CA VAL A 58 5.26 7.90 -9.41
C VAL A 58 5.25 9.39 -9.07
N LYS A 59 4.06 9.97 -8.79
CA LYS A 59 3.83 11.41 -8.92
C LYS A 59 4.65 12.08 -7.83
N LYS A 60 5.53 12.99 -8.20
CA LYS A 60 6.25 13.76 -7.19
C LYS A 60 5.25 14.70 -6.54
N ASP A 61 5.05 14.52 -5.24
CA ASP A 61 4.35 15.50 -4.44
C ASP A 61 5.36 16.56 -4.01
N ALA A 62 5.31 17.73 -4.66
CA ALA A 62 6.20 18.85 -4.37
C ALA A 62 5.87 19.55 -3.05
N SER A 63 4.70 19.27 -2.45
CA SER A 63 4.29 19.86 -1.17
C SER A 63 4.92 19.15 0.03
N LEU A 64 5.36 17.90 -0.15
CA LEU A 64 6.02 17.14 0.92
C LEU A 64 7.38 17.76 1.25
N LYS A 65 7.50 18.27 2.48
CA LYS A 65 8.78 18.63 3.08
C LYS A 65 9.58 17.36 3.40
N GLY A 66 10.91 17.43 3.39
CA GLY A 66 11.77 16.29 3.73
C GLY A 66 11.42 15.69 5.11
N LEU A 67 11.52 14.37 5.23
CA LEU A 67 11.39 13.69 6.52
C LEU A 67 12.67 13.90 7.34
N ARG A 68 12.56 13.78 8.66
CA ARG A 68 13.72 13.84 9.56
C ARG A 68 13.62 12.80 10.65
N ILE A 69 14.70 12.06 10.84
CA ILE A 69 14.95 11.34 12.09
C ILE A 69 15.80 12.21 13.00
N THR A 70 15.28 12.46 14.21
CA THR A 70 15.98 13.17 15.26
C THR A 70 16.23 12.25 16.44
N THR A 71 17.40 12.41 17.06
CA THR A 71 17.82 11.58 18.18
C THR A 71 18.32 12.48 19.30
N LYS A 72 17.99 12.15 20.56
CA LYS A 72 18.41 12.98 21.70
C LYS A 72 19.90 12.93 22.00
N ASN A 73 20.64 11.94 21.49
CA ASN A 73 22.08 11.80 21.74
C ASN A 73 22.91 12.25 20.53
N ARG A 74 24.14 12.71 20.80
CA ARG A 74 25.06 13.36 19.85
C ARG A 74 25.44 12.51 18.62
N ASN A 75 25.01 11.25 18.54
CA ASN A 75 25.40 10.28 17.50
C ASN A 75 24.24 9.43 16.94
N GLY A 76 22.97 9.70 17.29
CA GLY A 76 21.84 8.91 16.82
C GLY A 76 21.92 7.42 17.14
N ARG A 77 22.35 7.12 18.36
CA ARG A 77 22.60 5.75 18.81
C ARG A 77 21.43 5.19 19.60
N VAL A 78 21.05 3.98 19.26
CA VAL A 78 20.05 3.18 19.98
C VAL A 78 20.69 1.89 20.47
N SER A 79 20.14 1.30 21.53
CA SER A 79 20.47 -0.05 21.98
C SER A 79 19.18 -0.82 22.17
N GLY A 80 19.31 -2.14 22.20
CA GLY A 80 18.18 -3.03 22.32
C GLY A 80 18.62 -4.47 22.29
N ASP A 81 17.64 -5.36 22.34
CA ASP A 81 17.86 -6.79 22.25
C ASP A 81 17.32 -7.30 20.91
N ILE A 82 18.15 -8.06 20.20
CA ILE A 82 17.74 -8.76 18.98
C ILE A 82 17.32 -10.18 19.34
N LYS A 83 16.17 -10.59 18.85
CA LYS A 83 15.58 -11.90 19.09
C LYS A 83 15.24 -12.57 17.77
N ASN A 84 15.48 -13.87 17.69
CA ASN A 84 14.85 -14.70 16.67
C ASN A 84 13.46 -15.09 17.16
N ASN A 85 12.41 -14.46 16.64
CA ASN A 85 11.03 -14.75 17.04
C ASN A 85 10.39 -15.91 16.23
N GLY A 86 11.17 -16.63 15.41
CA GLY A 86 10.68 -17.69 14.54
C GLY A 86 10.20 -17.21 13.16
N HIS A 87 9.98 -15.91 12.99
CA HIS A 87 9.52 -15.31 11.73
C HIS A 87 10.51 -14.31 11.13
N ALA A 88 11.20 -13.54 11.98
CA ALA A 88 12.25 -12.60 11.58
C ALA A 88 13.18 -12.29 12.77
N PRO A 89 14.48 -12.03 12.53
CA PRO A 89 15.32 -11.40 13.54
C PRO A 89 14.80 -9.97 13.79
N THR A 90 14.36 -9.70 15.02
CA THR A 90 13.74 -8.42 15.39
C THR A 90 14.53 -7.80 16.53
N LEU A 91 14.92 -6.54 16.37
CA LEU A 91 15.59 -5.77 17.42
C LEU A 91 14.62 -4.76 18.03
N THR A 92 14.33 -4.92 19.32
CA THR A 92 13.48 -4.01 20.09
C THR A 92 14.33 -2.97 20.81
N ILE A 93 13.98 -1.69 20.70
CA ILE A 93 14.76 -0.59 21.26
C ILE A 93 14.42 -0.39 22.74
N ASP A 94 15.42 -0.54 23.63
CA ASP A 94 15.27 -0.31 25.06
C ASP A 94 15.89 1.01 25.52
N LYS A 95 16.93 1.48 24.80
CA LYS A 95 17.72 2.66 25.16
C LYS A 95 18.02 3.52 23.94
N GLY A 96 17.93 4.83 24.16
CA GLY A 96 17.98 5.83 23.10
C GLY A 96 16.60 6.03 22.47
N LYS A 97 16.34 7.24 22.01
CA LYS A 97 15.06 7.63 21.38
C LYS A 97 15.35 8.21 20.01
N ALA A 98 14.66 7.71 18.99
CA ALA A 98 14.67 8.25 17.64
C ALA A 98 13.24 8.65 17.25
N ARG A 99 13.05 9.91 16.90
CA ARG A 99 11.75 10.47 16.50
C ARG A 99 11.75 10.72 14.99
N LEU A 100 10.73 10.22 14.31
CA LEU A 100 10.45 10.47 12.91
C LEU A 100 9.38 11.57 12.80
N THR A 101 9.61 12.54 11.92
CA THR A 101 8.74 13.71 11.70
C THR A 101 8.80 14.17 10.24
N GLY A 102 7.78 14.89 9.79
CA GLY A 102 7.74 15.53 8.46
C GLY A 102 7.18 14.65 7.34
N GLY A 103 7.43 15.04 6.09
CA GLY A 103 6.91 14.34 4.90
C GLY A 103 5.41 14.05 4.96
N PRO A 104 4.97 12.82 4.67
CA PRO A 104 3.56 12.45 4.65
C PRO A 104 2.91 12.42 6.06
N LEU A 105 3.70 12.60 7.13
CA LEU A 105 3.24 12.54 8.51
C LEU A 105 2.78 13.90 9.05
N GLY A 106 2.99 14.98 8.28
CA GLY A 106 2.67 16.34 8.71
C GLY A 106 3.40 16.72 10.00
N ASP A 107 2.65 17.25 10.96
CA ASP A 107 3.15 17.67 12.28
C ASP A 107 3.19 16.52 13.31
N SER A 108 2.73 15.32 12.92
CA SER A 108 2.74 14.15 13.81
C SER A 108 4.17 13.69 14.09
N VAL A 109 4.38 13.20 15.30
CA VAL A 109 5.67 12.69 15.73
C VAL A 109 5.57 11.21 16.03
N TYR A 110 6.47 10.42 15.44
CA TYR A 110 6.51 8.99 15.64
C TYR A 110 7.80 8.57 16.37
N MET A 111 7.72 7.60 17.27
CA MET A 111 8.85 7.08 18.03
C MET A 111 9.26 5.71 17.51
N LEU A 112 10.55 5.51 17.26
CA LEU A 112 11.08 4.19 16.89
C LEU A 112 10.90 3.18 18.03
N GLN A 113 10.26 2.06 17.71
CA GLN A 113 10.02 0.94 18.63
C GLN A 113 10.99 -0.21 18.36
N GLN A 114 11.12 -0.60 17.10
CA GLN A 114 11.87 -1.78 16.70
C GLN A 114 12.32 -1.70 15.24
N PHE A 115 13.22 -2.59 14.85
CA PHE A 115 13.40 -2.93 13.44
C PHE A 115 13.63 -4.42 13.21
N HIS A 116 13.28 -4.88 12.02
CA HIS A 116 13.38 -6.29 11.62
C HIS A 116 13.70 -6.44 10.13
N PHE A 117 14.02 -7.66 9.72
CA PHE A 117 14.57 -7.96 8.39
C PHE A 117 13.72 -9.01 7.67
N HIS A 118 13.36 -8.71 6.43
CA HIS A 118 12.84 -9.67 5.45
C HIS A 118 13.95 -10.00 4.45
N PHE A 119 14.08 -11.26 4.06
CA PHE A 119 15.14 -11.71 3.16
C PHE A 119 14.80 -13.04 2.49
N GLY A 120 15.29 -13.21 1.27
CA GLY A 120 15.05 -14.40 0.46
C GLY A 120 16.06 -15.50 0.70
N CYS A 121 15.78 -16.65 0.10
CA CYS A 121 16.71 -17.77 0.06
C CYS A 121 17.86 -17.47 -0.90
N ASP A 122 17.57 -16.75 -1.99
CA ASP A 122 18.52 -16.32 -3.01
C ASP A 122 18.72 -14.78 -3.07
N TYR A 123 19.45 -14.31 -4.08
CA TYR A 123 19.97 -12.93 -4.17
C TYR A 123 19.09 -11.97 -5.00
N ASP A 124 18.09 -12.49 -5.69
CA ASP A 124 17.17 -11.77 -6.57
C ASP A 124 15.73 -11.69 -6.03
N GLU A 125 15.50 -12.22 -4.83
CA GLU A 125 14.24 -12.18 -4.09
C GLU A 125 14.47 -11.97 -2.59
N GLY A 126 13.47 -11.42 -1.87
CA GLY A 126 13.56 -11.25 -0.42
C GLY A 126 12.93 -9.99 0.15
N SER A 127 12.84 -8.92 -0.64
CA SER A 127 12.09 -7.74 -0.27
C SER A 127 10.60 -8.01 -0.34
N GLU A 128 9.85 -7.34 0.52
CA GLU A 128 8.39 -7.40 0.52
C GLU A 128 7.84 -6.46 -0.57
N HIS A 129 8.35 -5.24 -0.64
CA HIS A 129 8.04 -4.33 -1.72
C HIS A 129 8.78 -4.71 -3.01
N LEU A 130 8.14 -4.40 -4.14
CA LEU A 130 8.76 -4.45 -5.46
C LEU A 130 8.84 -3.05 -6.05
N VAL A 131 9.78 -2.83 -6.98
CA VAL A 131 9.82 -1.62 -7.81
C VAL A 131 9.80 -2.04 -9.28
N ASN A 132 8.76 -1.66 -10.02
CA ASN A 132 8.53 -2.09 -11.41
C ASN A 132 8.58 -3.63 -11.58
N GLY A 133 8.01 -4.37 -10.63
CA GLY A 133 8.03 -5.83 -10.61
C GLY A 133 9.36 -6.45 -10.18
N LYS A 134 10.39 -5.65 -9.88
CA LYS A 134 11.70 -6.16 -9.43
C LYS A 134 11.77 -6.24 -7.90
N ALA A 135 12.15 -7.40 -7.40
CA ALA A 135 12.50 -7.63 -6.00
C ALA A 135 13.97 -7.30 -5.70
N TYR A 136 14.27 -7.11 -4.42
CA TYR A 136 15.61 -7.01 -3.86
C TYR A 136 15.89 -8.22 -2.95
N PRO A 137 17.16 -8.57 -2.67
CA PRO A 137 17.50 -9.71 -1.80
C PRO A 137 16.98 -9.64 -0.36
N GLY A 138 16.50 -8.47 0.08
CA GLY A 138 15.86 -8.30 1.37
C GLY A 138 15.40 -6.85 1.60
N GLU A 139 14.74 -6.64 2.73
CA GLU A 139 14.19 -5.35 3.14
C GLU A 139 14.28 -5.17 4.66
N LEU A 140 14.71 -3.99 5.10
CA LEU A 140 14.71 -3.55 6.50
C LEU A 140 13.44 -2.76 6.76
N HIS A 141 12.74 -3.08 7.85
CA HIS A 141 11.64 -2.27 8.36
C HIS A 141 12.03 -1.60 9.66
N LEU A 142 12.07 -0.27 9.68
CA LEU A 142 12.16 0.53 10.91
C LEU A 142 10.74 0.92 11.32
N VAL A 143 10.24 0.36 12.41
CA VAL A 143 8.84 0.53 12.84
C VAL A 143 8.75 1.58 13.92
N THR A 144 7.91 2.59 13.67
CA THR A 144 7.66 3.70 14.58
C THR A 144 6.16 3.81 14.89
N TYR A 145 5.81 4.29 16.09
CA TYR A 145 4.41 4.54 16.48
C TYR A 145 4.16 6.02 16.79
N ASN A 146 2.94 6.49 16.52
CA ASN A 146 2.54 7.87 16.72
C ASN A 146 2.48 8.18 18.22
N THR A 147 3.23 9.19 18.66
CA THR A 147 3.33 9.55 20.08
C THR A 147 2.06 10.20 20.65
N LYS A 148 1.02 10.39 19.84
CA LYS A 148 -0.31 10.76 20.35
C LYS A 148 -0.99 9.61 21.10
N TYR A 149 -0.59 8.36 20.83
CA TYR A 149 -1.03 7.17 21.55
C TYR A 149 -0.08 6.86 22.71
N ALA A 150 -0.62 6.19 23.74
CA ALA A 150 0.12 5.90 24.97
C ALA A 150 1.37 5.04 24.72
N ASP A 151 1.24 4.04 23.84
CA ASP A 151 2.27 3.07 23.53
C ASP A 151 2.08 2.47 22.13
N PHE A 152 3.03 1.62 21.74
CA PHE A 152 3.01 0.92 20.45
C PHE A 152 1.78 0.02 20.31
N ASP A 153 1.38 -0.69 21.35
CA ASP A 153 0.29 -1.67 21.30
C ASP A 153 -1.06 -0.99 21.05
N THR A 154 -1.30 0.12 21.75
CA THR A 154 -2.47 0.98 21.53
C THR A 154 -2.46 1.58 20.12
N ALA A 155 -1.30 2.02 19.64
CA ALA A 155 -1.17 2.61 18.32
C ALA A 155 -1.35 1.59 17.18
N ALA A 156 -0.93 0.34 17.35
CA ALA A 156 -0.81 -0.63 16.26
C ALA A 156 -2.12 -0.90 15.50
N SER A 157 -3.27 -0.73 16.14
CA SER A 157 -4.60 -0.93 15.54
C SER A 157 -5.23 0.35 14.96
N GLN A 158 -4.58 1.49 15.10
CA GLN A 158 -5.16 2.80 14.77
C GLN A 158 -4.76 3.23 13.36
N SER A 159 -5.66 3.86 12.60
CA SER A 159 -5.47 4.14 11.17
C SER A 159 -4.26 5.03 10.82
N ASP A 160 -3.74 5.81 11.76
CA ASP A 160 -2.49 6.57 11.65
C ASP A 160 -1.48 6.21 12.74
N GLY A 161 -1.66 5.06 13.38
CA GLY A 161 -0.90 4.64 14.54
C GLY A 161 0.56 4.34 14.24
N LEU A 162 0.89 3.86 13.04
CA LEU A 162 2.24 3.46 12.68
C LEU A 162 2.77 4.25 11.48
N ALA A 163 4.10 4.44 11.49
CA ALA A 163 4.86 4.82 10.31
C ALA A 163 6.06 3.88 10.19
N VAL A 164 6.23 3.29 9.01
CA VAL A 164 7.28 2.29 8.77
C VAL A 164 8.18 2.77 7.65
N ILE A 165 9.48 2.81 7.93
CA ILE A 165 10.49 3.07 6.91
C ILE A 165 10.98 1.73 6.36
N GLY A 166 10.67 1.46 5.09
CA GLY A 166 11.19 0.34 4.33
C GLY A 166 12.49 0.71 3.62
N VAL A 167 13.51 -0.13 3.74
CA VAL A 167 14.80 0.07 3.06
C VAL A 167 15.25 -1.23 2.41
N PHE A 168 15.37 -1.21 1.09
CA PHE A 168 15.86 -2.36 0.32
C PHE A 168 17.32 -2.69 0.66
N PHE A 169 17.68 -3.96 0.53
CA PHE A 169 19.07 -4.40 0.56
C PHE A 169 19.60 -4.71 -0.84
N GLU A 170 20.85 -4.39 -1.07
CA GLU A 170 21.63 -4.90 -2.20
C GLU A 170 22.76 -5.80 -1.68
N GLU A 171 22.90 -6.99 -2.24
CA GLU A 171 24.01 -7.86 -1.89
C GLU A 171 25.30 -7.44 -2.63
N THR A 172 26.39 -7.29 -1.89
CA THR A 172 27.72 -7.01 -2.45
C THR A 172 28.77 -8.04 -2.03
N LYS A 173 29.46 -8.60 -3.04
CA LYS A 173 30.64 -9.46 -2.86
C LYS A 173 31.92 -8.66 -2.63
N LYS A 174 31.96 -7.39 -3.05
CA LYS A 174 33.16 -6.54 -2.95
C LYS A 174 33.36 -6.05 -1.52
N ARG A 175 34.61 -6.05 -1.06
CA ARG A 175 34.99 -5.21 0.10
C ARG A 175 34.86 -3.76 -0.36
N GLU A 176 33.97 -2.99 0.25
CA GLU A 176 34.00 -1.53 0.05
C GLU A 176 35.38 -1.02 0.47
N LYS A 177 36.11 -0.40 -0.46
CA LYS A 177 37.37 0.28 -0.16
C LYS A 177 37.03 1.58 0.56
N GLY A 178 36.86 1.52 1.88
CA GLY A 178 36.63 2.68 2.72
C GLY A 178 36.96 2.39 4.18
N LYS A 179 37.92 3.13 4.77
CA LYS A 179 38.13 3.17 6.21
C LYS A 179 37.02 4.04 6.82
N GLY A 180 36.01 3.46 7.48
CA GLY A 180 34.96 4.29 8.09
C GLY A 180 33.84 3.54 8.83
N LYS A 181 33.25 4.22 9.81
CA LYS A 181 32.29 3.78 10.84
C LYS A 181 31.12 2.88 10.38
N LYS A 182 30.73 2.89 9.09
CA LYS A 182 29.70 2.01 8.48
C LYS A 182 29.91 0.52 8.79
N HIS A 183 31.16 0.08 8.85
CA HIS A 183 31.49 -1.31 9.18
C HIS A 183 31.09 -1.71 10.61
N TYR A 184 30.99 -0.78 11.55
CA TYR A 184 30.84 -1.13 12.96
C TYR A 184 29.40 -1.56 13.29
N THR A 185 28.38 -0.83 12.80
CA THR A 185 26.97 -1.18 13.03
C THR A 185 26.61 -2.53 12.41
N ILE A 186 26.96 -2.76 11.14
CA ILE A 186 26.71 -4.04 10.45
C ILE A 186 27.45 -5.19 11.14
N ARG A 187 28.69 -4.99 11.62
CA ARG A 187 29.45 -6.02 12.34
C ARG A 187 28.82 -6.39 13.69
N LYS A 188 28.19 -5.43 14.38
CA LYS A 188 27.45 -5.71 15.62
C LYS A 188 26.23 -6.57 15.33
N LEU A 189 25.43 -6.18 14.33
CA LEU A 189 24.26 -6.95 13.90
C LEU A 189 24.67 -8.36 13.48
N TYR A 190 25.71 -8.49 12.64
CA TYR A 190 26.26 -9.80 12.28
C TYR A 190 26.69 -10.65 13.49
N SER A 191 27.40 -10.04 14.44
CA SER A 191 27.82 -10.75 15.66
C SER A 191 26.63 -11.22 16.50
N ALA A 192 25.56 -10.43 16.55
CA ALA A 192 24.35 -10.75 17.28
C ALA A 192 23.52 -11.83 16.57
N LEU A 193 23.37 -11.76 15.24
CA LEU A 193 22.70 -12.79 14.41
C LEU A 193 23.29 -14.20 14.65
N LYS A 194 24.61 -14.30 14.83
CA LYS A 194 25.27 -15.59 15.15
C LYS A 194 24.88 -16.18 16.51
N LYS A 195 24.38 -15.36 17.44
CA LYS A 195 23.99 -15.76 18.80
C LYS A 195 22.51 -16.14 18.91
N ILE A 196 21.69 -15.77 17.93
CA ILE A 196 20.24 -15.97 17.96
C ILE A 196 19.77 -17.03 16.96
N LYS A 197 20.59 -18.05 16.71
CA LYS A 197 20.29 -19.07 15.69
C LYS A 197 18.95 -19.77 15.95
N ASP A 198 18.70 -20.17 17.19
CA ASP A 198 17.49 -20.90 17.55
C ASP A 198 16.31 -19.94 17.82
N VAL A 199 15.10 -20.42 17.58
CA VAL A 199 13.87 -19.67 17.89
C VAL A 199 13.83 -19.38 19.39
N GLY A 200 13.47 -18.14 19.74
CA GLY A 200 13.45 -17.65 21.12
C GLY A 200 14.78 -17.12 21.63
N ALA A 201 15.91 -17.44 20.98
CA ALA A 201 17.22 -16.94 21.38
C ALA A 201 17.33 -15.42 21.18
N GLU A 202 18.05 -14.79 22.11
CA GLU A 202 18.13 -13.33 22.24
C GLU A 202 19.57 -12.87 22.52
N ALA A 203 19.92 -11.68 22.03
CA ALA A 203 21.24 -11.08 22.26
C ALA A 203 21.16 -9.56 22.34
N SER A 204 21.83 -8.99 23.34
CA SER A 204 21.91 -7.54 23.48
C SER A 204 22.85 -6.88 22.46
N VAL A 205 22.39 -5.80 21.84
CA VAL A 205 23.13 -5.01 20.86
C VAL A 205 23.16 -3.54 21.29
N LYS A 206 24.33 -3.10 21.73
CA LYS A 206 24.53 -1.74 22.25
C LYS A 206 25.01 -0.77 21.19
N ASN A 207 24.56 0.48 21.25
CA ASN A 207 25.11 1.61 20.50
C ASN A 207 25.09 1.41 18.96
N ILE A 208 23.96 1.02 18.40
CA ILE A 208 23.66 1.00 16.98
C ILE A 208 23.48 2.43 16.49
N ALA A 209 24.30 2.89 15.55
CA ALA A 209 24.11 4.18 14.91
C ALA A 209 23.18 4.02 13.69
N LEU A 210 21.92 4.46 13.80
CA LEU A 210 20.92 4.30 12.74
C LEU A 210 21.35 4.98 11.45
N LEU A 211 21.93 6.18 11.55
CA LEU A 211 22.44 6.96 10.41
C LEU A 211 23.68 6.32 9.74
N ASP A 212 24.36 5.41 10.42
CA ASP A 212 25.46 4.62 9.82
C ASP A 212 24.92 3.36 9.14
N LEU A 213 23.79 2.83 9.61
CA LEU A 213 23.09 1.69 9.00
C LEU A 213 22.35 2.13 7.74
N VAL A 214 21.66 3.27 7.81
CA VAL A 214 20.83 3.83 6.75
C VAL A 214 21.19 5.31 6.58
N PRO A 215 22.19 5.64 5.73
CA PRO A 215 22.67 7.01 5.53
C PRO A 215 21.58 8.02 5.15
N GLU A 216 20.59 7.57 4.39
CA GLU A 216 19.46 8.32 3.86
C GLU A 216 18.54 8.83 4.98
N LEU A 217 18.64 8.28 6.20
CA LEU A 217 17.91 8.80 7.37
C LEU A 217 18.33 10.23 7.76
N LYS A 218 19.46 10.74 7.24
CA LYS A 218 19.97 12.08 7.54
C LYS A 218 19.11 13.20 6.95
N ASP A 219 18.61 13.01 5.72
CA ASP A 219 17.86 14.01 4.96
C ASP A 219 16.53 13.48 4.41
N LEU A 220 16.37 12.16 4.27
CA LEU A 220 15.17 11.45 3.81
C LEU A 220 14.45 12.16 2.67
N SER A 221 15.23 12.61 1.68
CA SER A 221 14.75 13.47 0.60
C SER A 221 14.15 12.69 -0.58
N SER A 222 14.37 11.38 -0.63
CA SER A 222 13.96 10.52 -1.76
C SER A 222 13.33 9.21 -1.27
N PHE A 223 12.00 9.16 -1.30
CA PHE A 223 11.21 8.00 -0.88
C PHE A 223 9.90 7.90 -1.68
N TYR A 224 9.26 6.73 -1.60
CA TYR A 224 7.87 6.50 -1.94
C TYR A 224 7.04 6.50 -0.67
N SER A 225 5.78 6.93 -0.73
CA SER A 225 4.88 6.83 0.41
C SER A 225 3.47 6.46 0.01
N TYR A 226 2.84 5.65 0.85
CA TYR A 226 1.44 5.24 0.72
C TYR A 226 0.90 4.80 2.10
N LYS A 227 -0.43 4.72 2.24
CA LYS A 227 -1.07 4.10 3.39
C LYS A 227 -1.33 2.63 3.11
N GLY A 228 -1.01 1.76 4.06
CA GLY A 228 -1.17 0.32 3.92
C GLY A 228 -1.29 -0.37 5.27
N SER A 229 -0.82 -1.62 5.34
CA SER A 229 -0.95 -2.47 6.51
C SER A 229 0.39 -2.92 7.09
N LEU A 230 0.33 -3.57 8.26
CA LEU A 230 1.35 -4.53 8.65
C LEU A 230 1.43 -5.66 7.62
N THR A 231 2.63 -6.17 7.37
CA THR A 231 2.89 -7.24 6.40
C THR A 231 2.89 -8.63 7.04
N THR A 232 2.50 -8.72 8.31
CA THR A 232 2.28 -9.95 9.06
C THR A 232 0.98 -9.85 9.86
N PRO A 233 0.36 -10.96 10.27
CA PRO A 233 -0.79 -10.94 11.16
C PRO A 233 -0.49 -10.14 12.44
N PRO A 234 -1.42 -9.28 12.90
CA PRO A 234 -2.82 -9.23 12.49
C PRO A 234 -3.11 -8.30 11.29
N CYS A 235 -2.12 -7.88 10.49
CA CYS A 235 -2.35 -7.14 9.24
C CYS A 235 -3.15 -5.82 9.36
N TYR A 236 -3.07 -5.13 10.50
CA TYR A 236 -3.76 -3.86 10.71
C TYR A 236 -3.40 -2.85 9.61
N GLN A 237 -4.42 -2.20 9.02
CA GLN A 237 -4.29 -1.11 8.04
C GLN A 237 -3.98 0.24 8.73
N SER A 238 -2.92 0.23 9.55
CA SER A 238 -2.52 1.31 10.45
C SER A 238 -1.24 2.01 10.02
N VAL A 239 -0.67 1.64 8.87
CA VAL A 239 0.71 1.95 8.52
C VAL A 239 0.79 3.04 7.44
N ASN A 240 1.49 4.12 7.78
CA ASN A 240 2.02 5.06 6.80
C ASN A 240 3.41 4.57 6.33
N TRP A 241 3.47 4.02 5.13
CA TRP A 241 4.70 3.51 4.54
C TRP A 241 5.57 4.62 3.96
N ILE A 242 6.87 4.52 4.20
CA ILE A 242 7.94 5.36 3.65
C ILE A 242 9.02 4.41 3.11
N VAL A 243 9.01 4.13 1.80
CA VAL A 243 9.96 3.20 1.18
C VAL A 243 11.09 4.00 0.54
N LEU A 244 12.31 3.88 1.06
CA LEU A 244 13.47 4.61 0.56
C LEU A 244 13.88 4.09 -0.82
N LYS A 245 14.33 4.99 -1.70
CA LYS A 245 14.74 4.61 -3.06
C LYS A 245 16.13 4.00 -3.12
N GLU A 246 17.03 4.47 -2.27
CA GLU A 246 18.41 3.99 -2.24
C GLU A 246 18.54 2.77 -1.32
N PRO A 247 19.05 1.63 -1.83
CA PRO A 247 19.23 0.43 -1.04
C PRO A 247 20.50 0.50 -0.17
N ILE A 248 20.48 -0.25 0.94
CA ILE A 248 21.66 -0.47 1.78
C ILE A 248 22.44 -1.67 1.23
N LYS A 249 23.74 -1.46 0.99
CA LYS A 249 24.63 -2.54 0.56
C LYS A 249 25.03 -3.42 1.75
N LEU A 250 24.62 -4.69 1.72
CA LEU A 250 25.00 -5.71 2.69
C LEU A 250 25.94 -6.74 2.08
N ARG A 251 26.91 -7.21 2.89
CA ARG A 251 27.84 -8.25 2.45
C ARG A 251 27.19 -9.64 2.55
N SER A 252 27.56 -10.54 1.64
CA SER A 252 27.04 -11.92 1.56
C SER A 252 27.08 -12.69 2.89
N PHE A 253 28.10 -12.46 3.73
CA PHE A 253 28.19 -13.15 5.02
C PHE A 253 27.07 -12.73 6.01
N VAL A 254 26.49 -11.54 5.86
CA VAL A 254 25.36 -11.06 6.68
C VAL A 254 24.10 -11.81 6.27
N PHE A 255 23.82 -11.87 4.97
CA PHE A 255 22.74 -12.73 4.43
C PHE A 255 22.92 -14.18 4.85
N GLY A 256 24.13 -14.74 4.74
CA GLY A 256 24.42 -16.08 5.22
C GLY A 256 24.19 -16.28 6.73
N ALA A 257 24.34 -15.23 7.55
CA ALA A 257 23.99 -15.33 8.97
C ALA A 257 22.47 -15.30 9.20
N MET A 258 21.74 -14.48 8.45
CA MET A 258 20.28 -14.42 8.49
C MET A 258 19.67 -15.76 8.03
N ARG A 259 20.15 -16.32 6.91
CA ARG A 259 19.71 -17.62 6.36
C ARG A 259 20.11 -18.84 7.21
N ARG A 260 20.89 -18.65 8.28
CA ARG A 260 21.25 -19.70 9.25
C ARG A 260 20.41 -19.65 10.53
N LEU A 261 19.55 -18.65 10.68
CA LEU A 261 18.57 -18.64 11.77
C LEU A 261 17.56 -19.76 11.53
N LYS A 262 16.95 -20.30 12.58
CA LYS A 262 15.85 -21.26 12.49
C LYS A 262 14.51 -20.53 12.45
N ASN A 263 13.57 -21.00 11.64
CA ASN A 263 12.20 -20.52 11.63
C ASN A 263 11.34 -21.27 12.68
N GLY A 264 10.11 -20.82 12.89
CA GLY A 264 9.15 -21.44 13.83
C GLY A 264 8.77 -22.88 13.49
N GLU A 265 9.13 -23.36 12.31
CA GLU A 265 8.87 -24.72 11.81
C GLU A 265 10.08 -25.66 12.01
N GLY A 266 11.17 -25.16 12.59
CA GLY A 266 12.39 -25.92 12.85
C GLY A 266 13.39 -25.96 11.68
N GLY A 267 13.01 -25.46 10.51
CA GLY A 267 13.87 -25.31 9.34
C GLY A 267 14.75 -24.05 9.40
N LEU A 268 15.56 -23.83 8.37
CA LEU A 268 16.28 -22.56 8.21
C LEU A 268 15.32 -21.45 7.80
N MET A 269 15.51 -20.25 8.35
CA MET A 269 14.76 -19.06 8.01
C MET A 269 15.24 -18.52 6.68
N CYS A 270 14.40 -18.60 5.65
CA CYS A 270 14.49 -17.83 4.43
C CYS A 270 13.09 -17.73 3.80
N GLY A 271 12.87 -16.76 2.89
CA GLY A 271 11.54 -16.56 2.31
C GLY A 271 10.55 -15.94 3.31
N ASN A 272 11.04 -15.16 4.28
CA ASN A 272 10.22 -14.61 5.35
C ASN A 272 9.54 -13.29 4.94
N PHE A 273 8.91 -13.27 3.77
CA PHE A 273 8.27 -12.09 3.18
C PHE A 273 6.88 -12.43 2.63
N ARG A 274 5.93 -11.51 2.76
CA ARG A 274 4.59 -11.61 2.20
C ARG A 274 4.61 -11.23 0.72
N PRO A 275 3.89 -11.94 -0.16
CA PRO A 275 3.71 -11.52 -1.55
C PRO A 275 3.07 -10.11 -1.67
N PRO A 276 3.36 -9.35 -2.74
CA PRO A 276 2.71 -8.08 -3.02
C PRO A 276 1.18 -8.20 -3.09
N GLN A 277 0.51 -7.25 -2.45
CA GLN A 277 -0.94 -7.15 -2.35
C GLN A 277 -1.48 -6.20 -3.43
N LYS A 278 -2.76 -6.38 -3.76
CA LYS A 278 -3.44 -5.52 -4.73
C LYS A 278 -3.60 -4.10 -4.16
N LEU A 279 -3.60 -3.11 -5.04
CA LEU A 279 -3.73 -1.70 -4.68
C LEU A 279 -5.15 -1.26 -4.22
N ASN A 280 -6.13 -2.18 -4.19
CA ASN A 280 -7.58 -2.05 -4.04
C ASN A 280 -8.06 -0.75 -3.35
N GLY A 281 -8.99 -0.01 -4.01
CA GLY A 281 -9.46 1.33 -3.58
C GLY A 281 -8.91 2.51 -4.42
N ARG A 282 -8.24 2.22 -5.54
CA ARG A 282 -7.86 3.17 -6.60
C ARG A 282 -8.31 2.65 -7.97
N GLN A 283 -9.55 2.16 -8.04
CA GLN A 283 -10.10 1.58 -9.26
C GLN A 283 -11.15 2.53 -9.83
N PHE A 284 -11.12 2.65 -11.15
CA PHE A 284 -12.16 3.32 -11.91
C PHE A 284 -12.63 2.37 -13.01
N HIS A 285 -13.93 2.33 -13.24
CA HIS A 285 -14.55 1.40 -14.18
C HIS A 285 -15.07 2.18 -15.38
N PHE A 286 -14.71 1.75 -16.58
CA PHE A 286 -15.23 2.32 -17.82
C PHE A 286 -16.41 1.49 -18.31
N HIS A 287 -17.53 2.16 -18.52
CA HIS A 287 -18.74 1.63 -19.16
C HIS A 287 -18.91 2.30 -20.52
N PHE A 288 -19.16 1.53 -21.58
CA PHE A 288 -19.23 2.01 -22.94
C PHE A 288 -20.01 1.07 -23.88
N GLY A 289 -20.68 1.64 -24.88
CA GLY A 289 -21.41 0.88 -25.88
C GLY A 289 -20.57 0.48 -27.08
N CYS A 290 -21.19 -0.30 -27.95
CA CYS A 290 -20.60 -0.74 -29.22
C CYS A 290 -20.54 0.40 -30.26
N ASP A 291 -21.37 1.41 -30.07
CA ASP A 291 -21.56 2.63 -30.86
C ASP A 291 -21.48 3.88 -29.98
N TYR A 292 -21.52 5.06 -30.59
CA TYR A 292 -21.38 6.34 -29.89
C TYR A 292 -22.68 6.87 -29.29
N ASP A 293 -23.80 6.19 -29.55
CA ASP A 293 -25.13 6.68 -29.19
C ASP A 293 -25.65 6.11 -27.86
N ALA A 294 -24.99 5.09 -27.30
CA ALA A 294 -25.33 4.52 -25.99
C ALA A 294 -24.09 3.92 -25.32
N GLY A 295 -24.04 3.89 -23.99
CA GLY A 295 -22.88 3.36 -23.27
C GLY A 295 -22.76 3.77 -21.81
N SER A 296 -23.47 4.82 -21.40
CA SER A 296 -23.60 5.19 -20.00
C SER A 296 -24.61 4.31 -19.26
N GLU A 297 -24.37 4.15 -17.96
CA GLU A 297 -25.23 3.43 -17.03
C GLU A 297 -26.42 4.30 -16.58
N HIS A 298 -26.23 5.62 -16.63
CA HIS A 298 -27.27 6.61 -16.40
C HIS A 298 -27.79 7.25 -17.69
N LEU A 299 -29.06 7.67 -17.66
CA LEU A 299 -29.66 8.57 -18.64
C LEU A 299 -29.94 9.92 -17.98
N VAL A 300 -29.72 11.01 -18.70
CA VAL A 300 -30.15 12.34 -18.30
C VAL A 300 -31.28 12.78 -19.24
N ASN A 301 -32.46 13.04 -18.69
CA ASN A 301 -33.67 13.39 -19.47
C ASN A 301 -33.98 12.37 -20.59
N GLY A 302 -33.81 11.08 -20.30
CA GLY A 302 -34.02 9.99 -21.25
C GLY A 302 -32.93 9.83 -22.31
N LYS A 303 -31.86 10.63 -22.26
CA LYS A 303 -30.75 10.57 -23.21
C LYS A 303 -29.52 9.86 -22.61
N PRO A 304 -28.96 8.86 -23.31
CA PRO A 304 -27.70 8.23 -22.93
C PRO A 304 -26.49 9.07 -23.35
N TYR A 305 -25.33 8.71 -22.80
CA TYR A 305 -24.03 9.14 -23.25
C TYR A 305 -23.25 7.94 -23.84
N PRO A 306 -22.28 8.17 -24.74
CA PRO A 306 -21.45 7.11 -25.32
C PRO A 306 -20.67 6.25 -24.30
N GLY A 307 -20.45 6.76 -23.09
CA GLY A 307 -19.82 6.03 -22.00
C GLY A 307 -19.85 6.79 -20.69
N GLU A 308 -19.47 6.08 -19.62
CA GLU A 308 -19.45 6.59 -18.26
C GLU A 308 -18.28 5.99 -17.47
N LEU A 309 -17.61 6.82 -16.67
CA LEU A 309 -16.60 6.40 -15.70
C LEU A 309 -17.22 6.33 -14.31
N HIS A 310 -17.01 5.23 -13.61
CA HIS A 310 -17.36 5.11 -12.20
C HIS A 310 -16.10 5.16 -11.33
N LEU A 311 -16.02 6.16 -10.46
CA LEU A 311 -15.04 6.21 -9.37
C LEU A 311 -15.69 5.66 -8.11
N VAL A 312 -15.34 4.43 -7.75
CA VAL A 312 -15.91 3.78 -6.57
C VAL A 312 -15.06 4.12 -5.35
N THR A 313 -15.70 4.75 -4.36
CA THR A 313 -15.09 5.12 -3.08
C THR A 313 -15.88 4.52 -1.94
N TYR A 314 -15.25 4.38 -0.77
CA TYR A 314 -15.91 3.90 0.43
C TYR A 314 -15.71 4.89 1.58
N ASN A 315 -16.69 4.91 2.47
CA ASN A 315 -16.70 5.74 3.66
C ASN A 315 -15.62 5.24 4.63
N THR A 316 -14.62 6.08 4.89
CA THR A 316 -13.48 5.77 5.75
C THR A 316 -13.83 5.62 7.22
N LYS A 317 -15.10 5.85 7.60
CA LYS A 317 -15.65 5.40 8.89
C LYS A 317 -15.56 3.88 9.05
N TYR A 318 -15.62 3.15 7.95
CA TYR A 318 -15.51 1.70 7.91
C TYR A 318 -14.07 1.29 7.58
N ALA A 319 -13.66 0.15 8.13
CA ALA A 319 -12.26 -0.26 8.11
C ALA A 319 -11.75 -0.65 6.70
N ASP A 320 -12.65 -1.09 5.83
CA ASP A 320 -12.35 -1.60 4.49
C ASP A 320 -13.58 -1.46 3.57
N PHE A 321 -13.35 -1.70 2.28
CA PHE A 321 -14.39 -1.58 1.25
C PHE A 321 -15.56 -2.55 1.47
N ASP A 322 -15.32 -3.82 1.80
CA ASP A 322 -16.37 -4.84 1.89
C ASP A 322 -17.27 -4.64 3.11
N THR A 323 -16.67 -4.26 4.23
CA THR A 323 -17.38 -3.81 5.43
C THR A 323 -18.24 -2.61 5.07
N ALA A 324 -17.68 -1.59 4.42
CA ALA A 324 -18.42 -0.42 3.99
C ALA A 324 -19.54 -0.78 3.00
N ALA A 325 -19.27 -1.68 2.05
CA ALA A 325 -20.22 -2.13 1.05
C ALA A 325 -21.43 -2.87 1.64
N SER A 326 -21.31 -3.34 2.87
CA SER A 326 -22.43 -3.93 3.62
C SER A 326 -23.22 -2.90 4.45
N GLN A 327 -22.77 -1.64 4.53
CA GLN A 327 -23.40 -0.57 5.32
C GLN A 327 -24.14 0.43 4.46
N SER A 328 -25.32 0.87 4.90
CA SER A 328 -26.19 1.76 4.11
C SER A 328 -25.60 3.13 3.70
N ASP A 329 -24.53 3.58 4.36
CA ASP A 329 -23.78 4.82 4.12
C ASP A 329 -22.31 4.54 3.73
N GLY A 330 -22.00 3.30 3.34
CA GLY A 330 -20.62 2.87 3.23
C GLY A 330 -19.98 3.07 1.87
N LEU A 331 -20.73 3.20 0.77
CA LEU A 331 -20.15 3.45 -0.55
C LEU A 331 -20.62 4.79 -1.14
N ALA A 332 -19.72 5.44 -1.88
CA ALA A 332 -20.05 6.55 -2.75
C ALA A 332 -19.41 6.33 -4.13
N VAL A 333 -20.20 6.51 -5.19
CA VAL A 333 -19.71 6.39 -6.57
C VAL A 333 -19.87 7.72 -7.28
N ILE A 334 -18.78 8.22 -7.85
CA ILE A 334 -18.80 9.38 -8.73
C ILE A 334 -18.93 8.88 -10.17
N GLY A 335 -20.07 9.17 -10.80
CA GLY A 335 -20.32 8.92 -12.21
C GLY A 335 -19.91 10.12 -13.06
N VAL A 336 -19.13 9.87 -14.11
CA VAL A 336 -18.66 10.91 -15.04
C VAL A 336 -19.00 10.50 -16.46
N PHE A 337 -19.82 11.29 -17.14
CA PHE A 337 -20.18 11.05 -18.53
C PHE A 337 -19.04 11.38 -19.49
N PHE A 338 -18.97 10.63 -20.59
CA PHE A 338 -18.11 10.91 -21.72
C PHE A 338 -18.93 11.31 -22.94
N GLU A 339 -18.47 12.34 -23.64
CA GLU A 339 -19.09 12.77 -24.90
C GLU A 339 -18.03 12.99 -25.99
N GLU A 340 -18.34 12.58 -27.22
CA GLU A 340 -17.39 12.73 -28.31
C GLU A 340 -17.19 14.19 -28.64
N LYS A 341 -15.93 14.61 -28.76
CA LYS A 341 -15.60 15.97 -29.18
C LYS A 341 -15.97 16.16 -30.66
N LYS A 342 -16.85 17.13 -30.96
CA LYS A 342 -17.24 17.44 -32.35
C LYS A 342 -16.12 18.17 -33.10
N LYS A 343 -16.05 17.98 -34.42
CA LYS A 343 -15.08 18.64 -35.30
C LYS A 343 -15.27 20.16 -35.23
N GLY A 344 -14.21 20.90 -34.86
CA GLY A 344 -14.24 22.36 -34.71
C GLY A 344 -14.56 22.87 -33.29
N GLU A 345 -14.94 22.00 -32.36
CA GLU A 345 -15.23 22.37 -30.98
C GLU A 345 -13.93 22.71 -30.22
N LYS A 346 -13.84 23.91 -29.64
CA LYS A 346 -12.74 24.27 -28.73
C LYS A 346 -12.92 23.51 -27.43
N GLY A 347 -12.19 22.40 -27.26
CA GLY A 347 -12.26 21.60 -26.03
C GLY A 347 -11.85 22.42 -24.81
N LYS A 348 -12.72 22.49 -23.80
CA LYS A 348 -12.32 22.92 -22.46
C LYS A 348 -11.43 21.82 -21.84
N GLY A 349 -10.42 22.23 -21.08
CA GLY A 349 -9.58 21.33 -20.28
C GLY A 349 -8.47 20.59 -21.05
N LYS A 350 -7.33 21.25 -21.29
CA LYS A 350 -6.09 20.61 -21.79
C LYS A 350 -5.69 19.38 -20.96
N LYS A 351 -5.99 19.38 -19.65
CA LYS A 351 -5.63 18.31 -18.71
C LYS A 351 -6.35 16.98 -19.01
N HIS A 352 -7.66 17.00 -19.27
CA HIS A 352 -8.43 15.78 -19.56
C HIS A 352 -7.90 15.07 -20.81
N TYR A 353 -7.60 15.87 -21.84
CA TYR A 353 -7.05 15.35 -23.09
C TYR A 353 -5.76 14.53 -22.87
N TYR A 354 -4.81 15.04 -22.08
CA TYR A 354 -3.56 14.32 -21.83
C TYR A 354 -3.76 13.06 -20.97
N ALA A 355 -4.66 13.09 -19.99
CA ALA A 355 -5.00 11.92 -19.18
C ALA A 355 -5.64 10.80 -20.04
N LEU A 356 -6.61 11.16 -20.87
CA LEU A 356 -7.30 10.24 -21.78
C LEU A 356 -6.36 9.71 -22.87
N LEU A 357 -5.41 10.52 -23.36
CA LEU A 357 -4.41 10.07 -24.33
C LEU A 357 -3.47 9.00 -23.75
N LYS A 358 -3.10 9.12 -22.46
CA LYS A 358 -2.30 8.08 -21.77
C LYS A 358 -3.07 6.77 -21.66
N LEU A 359 -4.36 6.84 -21.31
CA LEU A 359 -5.24 5.68 -21.28
C LEU A 359 -5.33 5.03 -22.66
N TYR A 360 -5.53 5.82 -23.72
CA TYR A 360 -5.55 5.32 -25.10
C TYR A 360 -4.28 4.51 -25.45
N TYR A 361 -3.10 5.01 -25.11
CA TYR A 361 -1.85 4.29 -25.41
C TYR A 361 -1.66 3.04 -24.57
N ALA A 362 -2.16 3.00 -23.33
CA ALA A 362 -2.14 1.80 -22.51
C ALA A 362 -3.11 0.74 -23.04
N LEU A 363 -4.33 1.15 -23.41
CA LEU A 363 -5.34 0.28 -24.02
C LEU A 363 -4.86 -0.38 -25.32
N ARG A 364 -3.93 0.25 -26.05
CA ARG A 364 -3.31 -0.36 -27.24
C ARG A 364 -2.36 -1.52 -26.96
N ARG A 365 -1.91 -1.68 -25.71
CA ARG A 365 -0.96 -2.73 -25.29
C ARG A 365 -1.66 -3.95 -24.72
N ILE A 366 -2.95 -3.84 -24.46
CA ILE A 366 -3.80 -4.92 -23.96
C ILE A 366 -4.82 -5.27 -25.03
N ARG A 367 -5.19 -6.55 -25.09
CA ARG A 367 -6.18 -7.04 -26.05
C ARG A 367 -7.01 -8.17 -25.46
N ASP A 368 -6.35 -9.20 -24.96
CA ASP A 368 -7.04 -10.40 -24.49
C ASP A 368 -7.53 -10.25 -23.05
N PHE A 369 -8.51 -11.06 -22.67
CA PHE A 369 -9.04 -11.08 -21.30
C PHE A 369 -7.92 -11.34 -20.29
N GLY A 370 -7.92 -10.56 -19.20
CA GLY A 370 -6.87 -10.61 -18.17
C GLY A 370 -5.56 -9.90 -18.53
N ALA A 371 -5.43 -9.30 -19.71
CA ALA A 371 -4.24 -8.53 -20.06
C ALA A 371 -4.18 -7.20 -19.29
N GLU A 372 -3.00 -6.88 -18.77
CA GLU A 372 -2.74 -5.68 -17.98
C GLU A 372 -1.71 -4.75 -18.65
N ALA A 373 -1.87 -3.44 -18.48
CA ALA A 373 -0.88 -2.45 -18.89
C ALA A 373 -0.81 -1.28 -17.92
N SER A 374 0.41 -0.93 -17.52
CA SER A 374 0.67 0.23 -16.67
C SER A 374 0.41 1.54 -17.41
N VAL A 375 -0.37 2.43 -16.78
CA VAL A 375 -0.58 3.80 -17.25
C VAL A 375 0.32 4.74 -16.45
N ARG A 376 1.34 5.30 -17.11
CA ARG A 376 2.25 6.25 -16.44
C ARG A 376 1.51 7.55 -16.13
N TYR A 377 1.38 7.88 -14.86
CA TYR A 377 0.91 9.19 -14.39
C TYR A 377 -0.48 9.63 -14.87
N ILE A 378 -1.51 9.21 -14.15
CA ILE A 378 -2.84 9.79 -14.28
C ILE A 378 -3.28 10.37 -12.93
N ALA A 379 -3.63 11.66 -12.89
CA ALA A 379 -4.27 12.21 -11.70
C ALA A 379 -5.77 11.91 -11.81
N LEU A 380 -6.38 11.44 -10.73
CA LEU A 380 -7.83 11.17 -10.71
C LEU A 380 -8.65 12.43 -11.04
N LEU A 381 -8.16 13.59 -10.60
CA LEU A 381 -8.75 14.89 -10.92
C LEU A 381 -8.68 15.28 -12.41
N ASP A 382 -7.85 14.61 -13.21
CA ASP A 382 -7.83 14.79 -14.66
C ASP A 382 -8.90 13.93 -15.35
N LEU A 383 -9.52 13.00 -14.62
CA LEU A 383 -10.59 12.10 -15.09
C LEU A 383 -11.99 12.50 -14.59
N VAL A 384 -12.10 13.62 -13.88
CA VAL A 384 -13.39 14.25 -13.48
C VAL A 384 -13.42 15.70 -14.01
N PRO A 385 -14.60 16.31 -14.23
CA PRO A 385 -14.77 17.74 -14.56
C PRO A 385 -14.02 18.69 -13.59
N GLU A 386 -13.87 19.97 -13.96
CA GLU A 386 -13.15 20.93 -13.13
C GLU A 386 -13.80 21.09 -11.74
N LEU A 387 -13.00 21.45 -10.71
CA LEU A 387 -13.49 21.54 -9.33
C LEU A 387 -14.66 22.52 -9.14
N LYS A 388 -14.71 23.58 -9.94
CA LYS A 388 -15.83 24.53 -9.97
C LYS A 388 -17.12 23.93 -10.54
N ASP A 389 -17.01 22.86 -11.33
CA ASP A 389 -18.11 22.15 -11.97
C ASP A 389 -18.52 20.92 -11.13
N LEU A 390 -17.84 20.66 -9.99
CA LEU A 390 -18.25 19.68 -8.97
C LEU A 390 -19.34 20.22 -8.04
N SER A 391 -19.72 21.50 -8.15
CA SER A 391 -20.86 22.06 -7.39
C SER A 391 -22.23 21.69 -8.00
N SER A 392 -22.25 21.09 -9.20
CA SER A 392 -23.48 20.69 -9.88
C SER A 392 -23.50 19.19 -10.20
N PHE A 393 -24.43 18.45 -9.60
CA PHE A 393 -24.54 17.00 -9.75
C PHE A 393 -25.94 16.47 -9.41
N TYR A 394 -26.24 15.28 -9.91
CA TYR A 394 -27.36 14.47 -9.45
C TYR A 394 -26.91 13.52 -8.35
N SER A 395 -27.78 13.23 -7.37
CA SER A 395 -27.44 12.30 -6.31
C SER A 395 -28.64 11.48 -5.85
N TYR A 396 -28.41 10.19 -5.65
CA TYR A 396 -29.44 9.26 -5.21
C TYR A 396 -28.81 8.09 -4.44
N LYS A 397 -29.63 7.34 -3.69
CA LYS A 397 -29.21 6.07 -3.07
C LYS A 397 -29.55 4.91 -4.01
N GLY A 398 -28.61 4.00 -4.21
CA GLY A 398 -28.76 2.88 -5.13
C GLY A 398 -27.75 1.77 -4.86
N SER A 399 -27.46 1.00 -5.91
CA SER A 399 -26.49 -0.10 -5.86
C SER A 399 -25.31 0.13 -6.78
N LEU A 400 -24.26 -0.67 -6.62
CA LEU A 400 -23.29 -0.87 -7.70
C LEU A 400 -24.00 -1.47 -8.92
N THR A 401 -23.47 -1.18 -10.12
CA THR A 401 -24.02 -1.68 -11.39
C THR A 401 -23.46 -3.05 -11.78
N THR A 402 -22.35 -3.47 -11.15
CA THR A 402 -21.70 -4.78 -11.34
C THR A 402 -21.83 -5.66 -10.10
N PRO A 403 -21.87 -7.01 -10.25
CA PRO A 403 -21.83 -7.94 -9.13
C PRO A 403 -20.67 -7.63 -8.16
N PRO A 404 -20.90 -7.71 -6.83
CA PRO A 404 -22.08 -8.25 -6.16
C PRO A 404 -23.28 -7.28 -6.01
N CYS A 405 -23.29 -6.13 -6.71
CA CYS A 405 -24.41 -5.19 -6.74
C CYS A 405 -24.83 -4.67 -5.36
N TYR A 406 -23.87 -4.39 -4.46
CA TYR A 406 -24.12 -3.86 -3.12
C TYR A 406 -25.09 -2.66 -3.15
N GLN A 407 -26.15 -2.67 -2.34
CA GLN A 407 -27.23 -1.65 -2.31
C GLN A 407 -26.92 -0.44 -1.42
N SER A 408 -25.65 -0.28 -1.04
CA SER A 408 -25.10 0.67 -0.08
C SER A 408 -24.50 1.92 -0.73
N VAL A 409 -24.91 2.26 -1.95
CA VAL A 409 -24.22 3.28 -2.75
C VAL A 409 -24.95 4.61 -2.70
N ARG A 410 -24.22 5.66 -2.32
CA ARG A 410 -24.57 7.04 -2.65
C ARG A 410 -23.97 7.40 -4.01
N TRP A 411 -24.83 7.54 -5.01
CA TRP A 411 -24.42 8.01 -6.33
C TRP A 411 -24.26 9.52 -6.35
N ILE A 412 -23.20 9.99 -7.00
CA ILE A 412 -22.91 11.40 -7.31
C ILE A 412 -22.61 11.42 -8.81
N VAL A 413 -23.60 11.78 -9.62
CA VAL A 413 -23.49 11.77 -11.08
C VAL A 413 -23.29 13.20 -11.55
N LEU A 414 -22.10 13.51 -12.07
CA LEU A 414 -21.74 14.86 -12.47
C LEU A 414 -22.48 15.25 -13.75
N LYS A 415 -22.97 16.50 -13.82
CA LYS A 415 -23.77 16.96 -14.96
C LYS A 415 -22.92 17.24 -16.20
N GLU A 416 -21.71 17.78 -16.01
CA GLU A 416 -20.84 18.15 -17.13
C GLU A 416 -20.06 16.92 -17.65
N PRO A 417 -20.26 16.53 -18.92
CA PRO A 417 -19.52 15.42 -19.51
C PRO A 417 -18.08 15.83 -19.84
N ILE A 418 -17.15 14.88 -19.72
CA ILE A 418 -15.79 15.06 -20.23
C ILE A 418 -15.78 14.77 -21.72
N LYS A 419 -15.31 15.76 -22.50
CA LYS A 419 -15.06 15.58 -23.93
C LYS A 419 -13.80 14.73 -24.15
N PHE A 420 -13.92 13.65 -24.92
CA PHE A 420 -12.81 12.73 -25.19
C PHE A 420 -12.39 12.72 -26.67
N PRO A 421 -11.17 12.26 -26.99
CA PRO A 421 -10.75 12.05 -28.38
C PRO A 421 -11.34 10.74 -28.95
N GLY A 422 -12.04 10.82 -30.09
CA GLY A 422 -12.71 9.70 -30.77
C GLY A 422 -11.97 8.33 -30.81
N PRO A 423 -10.62 8.27 -30.97
CA PRO A 423 -9.88 7.01 -30.95
C PRO A 423 -9.90 6.20 -29.65
N LEU A 424 -10.29 6.79 -28.50
CA LEU A 424 -10.29 6.10 -27.21
C LEU A 424 -11.30 4.95 -27.14
N PHE A 425 -12.56 5.17 -27.51
CA PHE A 425 -13.55 4.09 -27.57
C PHE A 425 -13.20 3.04 -28.61
N GLY A 426 -12.62 3.45 -29.74
CA GLY A 426 -12.06 2.50 -30.70
C GLY A 426 -10.95 1.63 -30.10
N ALA A 427 -10.20 2.11 -29.10
CA ALA A 427 -9.23 1.28 -28.38
C ALA A 427 -9.89 0.35 -27.35
N MET A 428 -10.89 0.84 -26.63
CA MET A 428 -11.65 0.03 -25.66
C MET A 428 -12.41 -1.12 -26.35
N ARG A 429 -13.08 -0.84 -27.47
CA ARG A 429 -13.86 -1.82 -28.26
C ARG A 429 -13.01 -2.89 -28.95
N ARG A 430 -11.67 -2.74 -28.99
CA ARG A 430 -10.75 -3.76 -29.51
C ARG A 430 -10.37 -4.82 -28.46
N LEU A 431 -10.65 -4.56 -27.19
CA LEU A 431 -10.41 -5.52 -26.12
C LEU A 431 -11.34 -6.72 -26.28
N LYS A 432 -10.94 -7.88 -25.76
CA LYS A 432 -11.77 -9.08 -25.70
C LYS A 432 -12.36 -9.27 -24.31
N ASN A 433 -13.61 -9.72 -24.26
CA ASN A 433 -14.26 -10.16 -23.03
C ASN A 433 -13.77 -11.56 -22.62
N GLY A 434 -14.24 -12.05 -21.47
CA GLY A 434 -13.86 -13.38 -20.94
C GLY A 434 -14.28 -14.57 -21.83
N GLU A 435 -15.17 -14.34 -22.79
CA GLU A 435 -15.63 -15.34 -23.77
C GLU A 435 -14.84 -15.26 -25.09
N GLY A 436 -13.85 -14.36 -25.17
CA GLY A 436 -13.02 -14.16 -26.37
C GLY A 436 -13.65 -13.28 -27.46
N GLY A 437 -14.89 -12.82 -27.27
CA GLY A 437 -15.59 -11.88 -28.14
C GLY A 437 -15.18 -10.42 -27.89
N PRO A 438 -15.57 -9.46 -28.75
CA PRO A 438 -15.26 -8.05 -28.54
C PRO A 438 -15.90 -7.53 -27.25
N MET A 439 -15.14 -6.76 -26.48
CA MET A 439 -15.64 -6.05 -25.31
C MET A 439 -16.37 -4.80 -25.78
N CYS A 440 -17.70 -4.88 -25.88
CA CYS A 440 -18.56 -3.74 -26.13
C CYS A 440 -19.92 -3.94 -25.46
N GLY A 441 -20.62 -2.84 -25.12
CA GLY A 441 -21.89 -2.92 -24.41
C GLY A 441 -21.73 -3.35 -22.94
N ASN A 442 -20.63 -2.97 -22.29
CA ASN A 442 -20.32 -3.36 -20.91
C ASN A 442 -21.02 -2.47 -19.87
N PHE A 443 -22.24 -2.02 -20.18
CA PHE A 443 -23.06 -1.17 -19.33
C PHE A 443 -24.41 -1.85 -19.07
N ARG A 444 -24.98 -1.64 -17.88
CA ARG A 444 -26.31 -2.12 -17.53
C ARG A 444 -27.38 -1.10 -17.94
N PRO A 445 -28.51 -1.54 -18.51
CA PRO A 445 -29.63 -0.66 -18.78
C PRO A 445 -30.22 -0.02 -17.51
N PRO A 446 -30.72 1.23 -17.59
CA PRO A 446 -31.36 1.91 -16.47
C PRO A 446 -32.52 1.11 -15.88
N GLN A 447 -32.58 1.07 -14.55
CA GLN A 447 -33.63 0.37 -13.81
C GLN A 447 -34.74 1.35 -13.40
N LYS A 448 -35.98 0.86 -13.28
CA LYS A 448 -37.13 1.65 -12.78
C LYS A 448 -36.79 2.31 -11.44
N LEU A 449 -37.29 3.54 -11.21
CA LEU A 449 -36.98 4.29 -10.00
C LEU A 449 -37.48 3.60 -8.72
N ASN A 450 -38.61 2.90 -8.78
CA ASN A 450 -39.20 2.17 -7.64
C ASN A 450 -39.30 3.04 -6.37
N GLY A 451 -39.73 4.30 -6.50
CA GLY A 451 -39.85 5.24 -5.40
C GLY A 451 -38.55 5.93 -4.96
N ARG A 452 -37.40 5.64 -5.59
CA ARG A 452 -36.15 6.37 -5.34
C ARG A 452 -36.29 7.84 -5.75
N VAL A 453 -35.85 8.73 -4.85
CA VAL A 453 -35.75 10.16 -5.12
C VAL A 453 -34.36 10.47 -5.65
N VAL A 454 -34.29 11.15 -6.79
CA VAL A 454 -33.06 11.73 -7.32
C VAL A 454 -33.06 13.21 -6.94
N SER A 455 -32.03 13.62 -6.20
CA SER A 455 -31.80 15.02 -5.86
C SER A 455 -30.89 15.66 -6.90
N GLU A 456 -31.23 16.87 -7.30
CA GLU A 456 -30.40 17.72 -8.14
C GLU A 456 -29.78 18.82 -7.28
N PHE A 457 -28.48 19.05 -7.47
CA PHE A 457 -27.73 20.11 -6.80
C PHE A 457 -27.14 21.05 -7.85
N ASP A 458 -27.27 22.34 -7.60
CA ASP A 458 -26.63 23.43 -8.35
C ASP A 458 -26.10 24.43 -7.33
N GLY A 459 -24.77 24.60 -7.27
CA GLY A 459 -24.08 25.42 -6.29
C GLY A 459 -23.12 26.42 -6.89
#